data_AF-S2ZV03-F1
#
_entry.id   AF-S2ZV03-F1
#
_cell.length_a   1.000
_cell.length_b   1.000
_cell.length_c   1.000
_cell.angle_alpha   90.00
_cell.angle_beta   90.00
_cell.angle_gamma   90.00
#
_symmetry.space_group_name_H-M   'P 1'
#
loop_
_entity.id
_entity.type
_entity.pdbx_description
1 polymer ?
#
loop_
_entity_poly.entity_id
_entity_poly.type
_entity_poly.pdbx_seq_one_letter_code
_entity_poly.pdbx_strand_id
1 'polypeptide(L)'
;MGLLKVSSKSSPASVAGAIAGLVKDREPVTLQCIGAGAVNQAIKAIAIARGFLIPTGYDISCAPTFSDIEIAGESRTAIKIVVYVHTLSAAGATFDTSPDILGEKKVTGKIPIYTELSSMFEASELVGKTYHIKTFGCQMNLHDSERVSGLLDACGCNEVLTTDDADIVVFMTCSVRENADQKLYGQASAMVSAPKPPSGKRIVAIGGCIAQRDGEKLKQHVPVVDVVFGTSALASLPELLVEAFKGHDGQVVVDTQEEGRGFSTELPSHRAQSFHAWVPIMTGCNNFCTYCIVPYVRGRERSRTFEAIVRECERLVGDGVREITLLGQNVNSYGRDLYGKPRFAELLRAVATTGIERLRFTSSNPKDLTDETIAAMKETPAVMPHLHLAVQSGSSRILKRMNRSYTREDYLDVVHRLKKAMPHIAFSTDIIVGFPGETEEDFEQTLSLVKEAEYSSAYTFIYSKRPGTPAAEFEDDTPHEIIQERFDRLASLVAKQAHEANQKDLHTTVSVLVEGTSKRDDHVMVGHSEKNQTVHFSIPNNHSCDEYIGKIVDVFIDEARTWYLRGTLVGDPR
;
A
#
# COMPACT_ATOMS: atom_id res chain seq x y z
N MET A 1 22.24 2.77 39.30
CA MET A 1 21.35 2.70 38.13
C MET A 1 21.59 3.91 37.23
N GLY A 2 22.27 3.73 36.09
CA GLY A 2 22.52 4.82 35.14
C GLY A 2 21.24 5.27 34.45
N LEU A 3 20.97 6.58 34.38
CA LEU A 3 19.83 7.14 33.67
C LEU A 3 20.29 7.76 32.34
N LEU A 4 19.77 7.28 31.22
CA LEU A 4 20.00 7.83 29.89
C LEU A 4 18.73 8.52 29.40
N LYS A 5 18.80 9.83 29.16
CA LYS A 5 17.71 10.56 28.52
C LYS A 5 17.83 10.42 27.00
N VAL A 6 16.78 9.89 26.38
CA VAL A 6 16.73 9.69 24.93
C VAL A 6 15.71 10.64 24.33
N SER A 7 16.11 11.30 23.25
CA SER A 7 15.28 12.19 22.45
C SER A 7 15.09 11.61 21.05
N SER A 8 14.14 12.14 20.28
CA SER A 8 13.97 11.77 18.87
C SER A 8 15.20 12.07 18.00
N LYS A 9 16.09 12.96 18.44
CA LYS A 9 17.33 13.34 17.75
C LYS A 9 18.56 12.56 18.25
N SER A 10 18.39 11.67 19.23
CA SER A 10 19.49 10.88 19.77
C SER A 10 19.94 9.83 18.76
N SER A 11 21.25 9.72 18.53
CA SER A 11 21.82 8.67 17.68
C SER A 11 21.73 7.30 18.37
N PRO A 12 21.08 6.28 17.76
CA PRO A 12 21.02 4.94 18.32
C PRO A 12 22.38 4.35 18.64
N ALA A 13 23.37 4.55 17.78
CA ALA A 13 24.72 4.03 17.96
C ALA A 13 25.41 4.65 19.19
N SER A 14 25.26 5.96 19.38
CA SER A 14 25.82 6.65 20.55
C SER A 14 25.16 6.22 21.85
N VAL A 15 23.82 6.09 21.86
CA VAL A 15 23.08 5.61 23.03
C VAL A 15 23.41 4.13 23.30
N ALA A 16 23.57 3.31 22.27
CA ALA A 16 23.97 1.92 22.40
C ALA A 16 25.36 1.75 23.02
N GLY A 17 26.32 2.58 22.61
CA GLY A 17 27.65 2.63 23.23
C GLY A 17 27.58 3.01 24.71
N ALA A 18 26.70 3.94 25.07
CA ALA A 18 26.46 4.31 26.47
C ALA A 18 25.81 3.18 27.27
N ILE A 19 24.81 2.48 26.71
CA ILE A 19 24.20 1.29 27.33
C ILE A 19 25.28 0.23 27.57
N ALA A 20 26.03 -0.16 26.54
CA ALA A 20 27.06 -1.18 26.64
C ALA A 20 28.20 -0.80 27.61
N GLY A 21 28.53 0.50 27.71
CA GLY A 21 29.49 1.03 28.67
C GLY A 21 28.98 0.93 30.12
N LEU A 22 27.74 1.33 30.37
CA LEU A 22 27.14 1.33 31.71
C LEU A 22 26.78 -0.08 32.21
N VAL A 23 26.44 -0.98 31.29
CA VAL A 23 26.10 -2.38 31.59
C VAL A 23 27.31 -3.20 32.05
N LYS A 24 28.56 -2.76 31.75
CA LYS A 24 29.78 -3.45 32.20
C LYS A 24 29.90 -3.56 33.73
N ASP A 25 29.27 -2.66 34.47
CA ASP A 25 29.27 -2.66 35.93
C ASP A 25 28.18 -3.59 36.53
N ARG A 26 27.48 -4.37 35.70
CA ARG A 26 26.37 -5.28 36.06
C ARG A 26 25.17 -4.59 36.73
N GLU A 27 25.05 -3.28 36.59
CA GLU A 27 23.88 -2.55 37.03
C GLU A 27 22.85 -2.37 35.89
N PRO A 28 21.54 -2.43 36.19
CA PRO A 28 20.52 -2.04 35.22
C PRO A 28 20.68 -0.58 34.78
N VAL A 29 20.39 -0.33 33.50
CA VAL A 29 20.39 1.02 32.90
C VAL A 29 18.95 1.41 32.59
N THR A 30 18.55 2.61 33.01
CA THR A 30 17.22 3.14 32.70
C THR A 30 17.31 4.13 31.56
N LEU A 31 16.53 3.93 30.51
CA LEU A 31 16.31 4.91 29.46
C LEU A 31 15.00 5.67 29.74
N GLN A 32 15.04 6.99 29.70
CA GLN A 32 13.86 7.83 29.81
C GLN A 32 13.55 8.47 28.46
N CYS A 33 12.36 8.18 27.94
CA CYS A 33 11.92 8.55 26.60
C CYS A 33 10.64 9.37 26.67
N ILE A 34 10.54 10.42 25.87
CA ILE A 34 9.34 11.27 25.80
C ILE A 34 8.87 11.34 24.35
N GLY A 35 7.69 10.80 24.08
CA GLY A 35 7.12 10.71 22.74
C GLY A 35 7.67 9.54 21.90
N ALA A 36 6.93 9.18 20.85
CA ALA A 36 7.20 8.00 20.03
C ALA A 36 8.59 8.02 19.37
N GLY A 37 9.05 9.18 18.89
CA GLY A 37 10.37 9.30 18.28
C GLY A 37 11.51 8.94 19.24
N ALA A 38 11.43 9.36 20.51
CA ALA A 38 12.43 9.02 21.52
C ALA A 38 12.41 7.53 21.88
N VAL A 39 11.21 6.94 21.96
CA VAL A 39 11.03 5.51 22.21
C VAL A 39 11.64 4.68 21.08
N ASN A 40 11.40 5.08 19.82
CA ASN A 40 12.02 4.42 18.65
C ASN A 40 13.55 4.43 18.73
N GLN A 41 14.16 5.60 18.99
CA GLN A 41 15.62 5.69 19.15
C GLN A 41 16.15 4.84 20.31
N ALA A 42 15.41 4.76 21.43
CA ALA A 42 15.78 3.95 22.58
C ALA A 42 15.74 2.45 22.29
N ILE A 43 14.68 1.96 21.63
CA ILE A 43 14.56 0.55 21.26
C ILE A 43 15.64 0.16 20.24
N LYS A 44 15.89 1.00 19.23
CA LYS A 44 17.00 0.81 18.28
C LYS A 44 18.35 0.75 19.01
N ALA A 45 18.59 1.64 19.97
CA ALA A 45 19.82 1.64 20.77
C ALA A 45 19.99 0.38 21.64
N ILE A 46 18.90 -0.12 22.24
CA ILE A 46 18.93 -1.37 23.03
C ILE A 46 19.26 -2.56 22.13
N ALA A 47 18.67 -2.64 20.93
CA ALA A 47 18.96 -3.70 19.97
C ALA A 47 20.45 -3.68 19.53
N ILE A 48 21.00 -2.50 19.23
CA ILE A 48 22.42 -2.34 18.88
C ILE A 48 23.32 -2.70 20.07
N ALA A 49 22.99 -2.24 21.28
CA ALA A 49 23.78 -2.51 22.49
C ALA A 49 23.86 -4.02 22.79
N ARG A 50 22.77 -4.75 22.55
CA ARG A 50 22.74 -6.21 22.66
C ARG A 50 23.76 -6.86 21.74
N GLY A 51 23.90 -6.38 20.51
CA GLY A 51 24.91 -6.83 19.56
C GLY A 51 26.36 -6.60 20.03
N PHE A 52 26.63 -5.51 20.76
CA PHE A 52 27.95 -5.27 21.36
C PHE A 52 28.26 -6.19 22.54
N LEU A 53 27.24 -6.61 23.28
CA LEU A 53 27.38 -7.34 24.55
C LEU A 53 27.45 -8.86 24.36
N ILE A 54 26.72 -9.42 23.39
CA ILE A 54 26.69 -10.87 23.13
C ILE A 54 28.09 -11.47 22.94
N PRO A 55 28.99 -10.90 22.10
CA PRO A 55 30.35 -11.42 21.92
C PRO A 55 31.19 -11.40 23.20
N THR A 56 30.79 -10.57 24.18
CA THR A 56 31.47 -10.44 25.47
C THR A 56 30.90 -11.37 26.56
N GLY A 57 29.94 -12.24 26.20
CA GLY A 57 29.33 -13.21 27.12
C GLY A 57 28.13 -12.66 27.91
N TYR A 58 27.58 -11.51 27.51
CA TYR A 58 26.44 -10.88 28.17
C TYR A 58 25.26 -10.74 27.21
N ASP A 59 24.05 -10.94 27.71
CA ASP A 59 22.80 -10.61 27.01
C ASP A 59 22.02 -9.55 27.80
N ILE A 60 21.10 -8.86 27.15
CA ILE A 60 20.27 -7.85 27.79
C ILE A 60 18.79 -8.04 27.45
N SER A 61 17.93 -7.75 28.42
CA SER A 61 16.48 -7.68 28.25
C SER A 61 15.97 -6.31 28.71
N CYS A 62 14.84 -5.85 28.20
CA CYS A 62 14.29 -4.57 28.64
C CYS A 62 12.82 -4.65 29.07
N ALA A 63 12.44 -3.85 30.06
CA ALA A 63 11.07 -3.73 30.55
C ALA A 63 10.63 -2.26 30.47
N PRO A 64 9.65 -1.91 29.60
CA PRO A 64 9.08 -0.58 29.55
C PRO A 64 8.02 -0.39 30.66
N THR A 65 7.98 0.82 31.21
CA THR A 65 6.95 1.28 32.16
C THR A 65 6.59 2.72 31.86
N PHE A 66 5.32 3.08 32.03
CA PHE A 66 4.92 4.49 32.02
C PHE A 66 5.40 5.18 33.29
N SER A 67 5.83 6.43 33.16
CA SER A 67 6.21 7.25 34.29
C SER A 67 5.86 8.70 34.02
N ASP A 68 5.27 9.37 35.00
CA ASP A 68 5.10 10.81 34.93
C ASP A 68 6.41 11.51 35.29
N ILE A 69 6.75 12.52 34.51
CA ILE A 69 7.92 13.36 34.73
C ILE A 69 7.53 14.83 34.63
N GLU A 70 8.20 15.66 35.43
CA GLU A 70 8.00 17.10 35.42
C GLU A 70 9.05 17.77 34.54
N ILE A 71 8.62 18.54 33.55
CA ILE A 71 9.51 19.33 32.69
C ILE A 71 8.95 20.75 32.61
N ALA A 72 9.75 21.73 33.02
CA ALA A 72 9.37 23.15 32.99
C ALA A 72 8.04 23.46 33.71
N GLY A 73 7.70 22.70 34.77
CA GLY A 73 6.47 22.88 35.54
C GLY A 73 5.22 22.21 34.95
N GLU A 74 5.37 21.47 33.83
CA GLU A 74 4.30 20.67 33.23
C GLU A 74 4.56 19.17 33.47
N SER A 75 3.52 18.45 33.90
CA SER A 75 3.56 16.99 33.96
C SER A 75 3.47 16.40 32.56
N ARG A 76 4.38 15.49 32.22
CA ARG A 76 4.40 14.77 30.94
C ARG A 76 4.55 13.28 31.19
N THR A 77 3.77 12.50 30.45
CA THR A 77 3.92 11.04 30.44
C THR A 77 5.16 10.66 29.64
N ALA A 78 6.09 9.95 30.27
CA ALA A 78 7.28 9.38 29.68
C ALA A 78 7.23 7.85 29.74
N ILE A 79 8.06 7.21 28.93
CA ILE A 79 8.34 5.78 29.03
C ILE A 79 9.72 5.60 29.62
N LYS A 80 9.80 4.91 30.76
CA LYS A 80 11.05 4.41 31.34
C LYS A 80 11.26 2.97 30.88
N ILE A 81 12.40 2.72 30.26
CA ILE A 81 12.80 1.39 29.80
C ILE A 81 13.98 0.95 30.65
N VAL A 82 13.78 -0.05 31.49
CA VAL A 82 14.86 -0.62 32.31
C VAL A 82 15.51 -1.74 31.52
N VAL A 83 16.83 -1.64 31.31
CA VAL A 83 17.66 -2.64 30.64
C VAL A 83 18.37 -3.47 31.71
N TYR A 84 18.05 -4.76 31.75
CA TYR A 84 18.66 -5.76 32.61
C TYR A 84 19.76 -6.52 31.86
N VAL A 85 20.74 -6.99 32.61
CA VAL A 85 21.94 -7.66 32.08
C VAL A 85 21.97 -9.09 32.59
N HIS A 86 22.23 -10.02 31.67
CA HIS A 86 22.29 -11.46 31.92
C HIS A 86 23.65 -11.99 31.50
N THR A 87 24.17 -12.98 32.23
CA THR A 87 25.42 -13.67 31.84
C THR A 87 25.07 -14.93 31.05
N LEU A 88 25.69 -15.11 29.89
CA LEU A 88 25.48 -16.29 29.05
C LEU A 88 26.35 -17.44 29.59
N SER A 89 25.71 -18.46 30.17
CA SER A 89 26.35 -19.71 30.59
C SER A 89 26.30 -20.76 29.46
N ALA A 90 27.35 -21.58 29.33
CA ALA A 90 27.45 -22.66 28.33
C ALA A 90 26.41 -23.79 28.52
N ALA A 91 25.73 -23.84 29.67
CA ALA A 91 24.52 -24.63 29.86
C ALA A 91 23.32 -23.66 29.85
N GLY A 92 22.35 -23.91 28.97
CA GLY A 92 21.24 -23.02 28.61
C GLY A 92 20.70 -22.16 29.76
N ALA A 93 20.58 -20.86 29.50
CA ALA A 93 20.15 -19.85 30.47
C ALA A 93 18.82 -20.23 31.13
N THR A 94 18.84 -20.42 32.45
CA THR A 94 17.65 -20.47 33.28
C THR A 94 17.19 -19.04 33.56
N PHE A 95 15.98 -18.70 33.12
CA PHE A 95 15.33 -17.43 33.46
C PHE A 95 14.90 -17.46 34.93
N ASP A 96 15.54 -16.66 35.78
CA ASP A 96 15.00 -16.33 37.10
C ASP A 96 14.29 -14.97 36.98
N THR A 97 12.96 -15.00 36.96
CA THR A 97 12.12 -13.80 36.99
C THR A 97 11.42 -13.77 38.33
N SER A 98 11.99 -13.07 39.31
CA SER A 98 11.29 -12.50 40.48
C SER A 98 12.19 -11.49 41.18
N PRO A 99 11.67 -10.33 41.59
CA PRO A 99 10.64 -10.25 42.63
C PRO A 99 9.26 -9.81 42.14
N ASP A 100 8.24 -10.31 42.86
CA ASP A 100 6.81 -10.01 42.78
C ASP A 100 6.46 -8.54 42.49
N ILE A 101 5.93 -8.25 41.30
CA ILE A 101 5.27 -6.95 41.03
C ILE A 101 3.78 -7.08 40.67
N LEU A 102 3.28 -8.25 40.26
CA LEU A 102 1.85 -8.43 40.03
C LEU A 102 1.44 -9.82 40.49
N GLY A 103 0.75 -9.89 41.63
CA GLY A 103 0.12 -11.11 42.07
C GLY A 103 -1.00 -11.49 41.10
N GLU A 104 -0.71 -12.32 40.11
CA GLU A 104 -1.68 -13.19 39.44
C GLU A 104 -0.99 -14.19 38.47
N LYS A 105 -1.23 -15.48 38.74
CA LYS A 105 -1.06 -16.70 37.91
C LYS A 105 0.22 -16.89 37.08
N LYS A 106 1.01 -17.90 37.48
CA LYS A 106 2.01 -18.60 36.65
C LYS A 106 1.41 -19.00 35.29
N VAL A 107 1.77 -18.31 34.22
CA VAL A 107 1.57 -18.77 32.85
C VAL A 107 2.72 -19.72 32.50
N THR A 108 2.53 -21.02 32.78
CA THR A 108 3.42 -22.07 32.25
C THR A 108 2.98 -22.43 30.84
N GLY A 109 3.38 -21.62 29.86
CA GLY A 109 3.27 -21.94 28.44
C GLY A 109 4.65 -21.84 27.80
N LYS A 110 5.13 -22.91 27.16
CA LYS A 110 6.31 -22.85 26.30
C LYS A 110 5.99 -21.95 25.11
N ILE A 111 6.42 -20.70 25.17
CA ILE A 111 6.42 -19.81 24.00
C ILE A 111 7.55 -20.31 23.09
N PRO A 112 7.29 -20.70 21.83
CA PRO A 112 8.34 -21.16 20.93
C PRO A 112 9.09 -19.93 20.37
N ILE A 113 9.96 -19.32 21.19
CA ILE A 113 10.72 -18.10 20.82
C ILE A 113 11.97 -18.45 19.98
N TYR A 114 12.40 -19.71 19.94
CA TYR A 114 13.72 -20.07 19.42
C TYR A 114 13.84 -20.24 17.90
N THR A 115 12.73 -20.26 17.13
CA THR A 115 12.79 -20.35 15.66
C THR A 115 12.76 -18.99 14.96
N GLU A 116 12.32 -17.92 15.64
CA GLU A 116 12.30 -16.55 15.07
C GLU A 116 13.55 -15.72 15.43
N LEU A 117 14.37 -16.17 16.39
CA LEU A 117 15.58 -15.46 16.80
C LEU A 117 16.72 -15.55 15.78
N SER A 118 16.80 -16.61 14.97
CA SER A 118 17.88 -16.77 13.98
C SER A 118 17.83 -15.72 12.86
N SER A 119 16.63 -15.32 12.41
CA SER A 119 16.47 -14.30 11.36
C SER A 119 16.81 -12.89 11.85
N MET A 120 16.57 -12.57 13.13
CA MET A 120 16.98 -11.29 13.72
C MET A 120 18.51 -11.14 13.83
N PHE A 121 19.27 -12.23 13.97
CA PHE A 121 20.73 -12.18 13.97
C PHE A 121 21.32 -11.96 12.57
N GLU A 122 20.62 -12.37 11.51
CA GLU A 122 21.11 -12.19 10.13
C GLU A 122 20.90 -10.76 9.62
N ALA A 123 19.87 -10.05 10.11
CA ALA A 123 19.54 -8.68 9.69
C ALA A 123 20.33 -7.56 10.40
N SER A 124 21.29 -7.86 11.27
CA SER A 124 22.06 -6.83 12.00
C SER A 124 22.77 -5.84 11.08
N GLU A 125 23.10 -6.25 9.85
CA GLU A 125 23.74 -5.41 8.82
C GLU A 125 22.84 -4.26 8.37
N LEU A 126 21.52 -4.43 8.47
CA LEU A 126 20.52 -3.44 8.05
C LEU A 126 20.27 -2.38 9.12
N VAL A 127 20.63 -2.65 10.38
CA VAL A 127 20.35 -1.74 11.49
C VAL A 127 21.04 -0.40 11.28
N GLY A 128 20.25 0.68 11.32
CA GLY A 128 20.72 2.04 11.13
C GLY A 128 20.91 2.48 9.67
N LYS A 129 20.80 1.57 8.70
CA LYS A 129 20.83 1.92 7.27
C LYS A 129 19.64 2.79 6.90
N THR A 130 19.82 3.73 5.98
CA THR A 130 18.73 4.58 5.48
C THR A 130 18.05 3.95 4.27
N TYR A 131 16.73 4.10 4.13
CA TYR A 131 16.01 3.58 2.96
C TYR A 131 15.02 4.59 2.37
N HIS A 132 14.74 4.44 1.08
CA HIS A 132 13.69 5.17 0.38
C HIS A 132 12.99 4.26 -0.62
N ILE A 133 11.65 4.31 -0.66
CA ILE A 133 10.83 3.50 -1.57
C ILE A 133 10.19 4.41 -2.63
N LYS A 134 10.49 4.13 -3.91
CA LYS A 134 9.79 4.72 -5.05
C LYS A 134 8.78 3.72 -5.58
N THR A 135 7.50 4.08 -5.42
CA THR A 135 6.39 3.23 -5.88
C THR A 135 5.90 3.65 -7.25
N PHE A 136 5.88 2.71 -8.18
CA PHE A 136 5.24 2.86 -9.49
C PHE A 136 4.07 1.91 -9.62
N GLY A 137 2.95 2.42 -10.14
CA GLY A 137 1.86 1.57 -10.61
C GLY A 137 0.56 1.72 -9.85
N CYS A 138 0.06 0.60 -9.31
CA CYS A 138 -1.31 0.46 -8.81
C CYS A 138 -1.38 0.44 -7.28
N GLN A 139 -2.62 0.39 -6.78
CA GLN A 139 -2.97 0.34 -5.37
C GLN A 139 -2.36 -0.88 -4.65
N MET A 140 -2.25 -2.02 -5.36
CA MET A 140 -1.57 -3.19 -4.80
C MET A 140 -0.09 -2.93 -4.54
N ASN A 141 0.57 -2.16 -5.41
CA ASN A 141 1.97 -1.78 -5.18
C ASN A 141 2.12 -0.75 -4.07
N LEU A 142 1.13 0.13 -3.85
CA LEU A 142 1.12 1.02 -2.68
C LEU A 142 1.06 0.19 -1.39
N HIS A 143 0.14 -0.78 -1.32
CA HIS A 143 0.10 -1.73 -0.20
C HIS A 143 1.42 -2.48 -0.03
N ASP A 144 1.96 -3.05 -1.11
CA ASP A 144 3.21 -3.82 -1.07
C ASP A 144 4.38 -2.94 -0.60
N SER A 145 4.41 -1.64 -0.95
CA SER A 145 5.38 -0.66 -0.44
C SER A 145 5.22 -0.40 1.06
N GLU A 146 4.00 -0.30 1.59
CA GLU A 146 3.77 -0.16 3.03
C GLU A 146 4.30 -1.38 3.81
N ARG A 147 4.20 -2.58 3.22
CA ARG A 147 4.74 -3.81 3.80
C ARG A 147 6.26 -3.86 3.74
N VAL A 148 6.86 -3.44 2.63
CA VAL A 148 8.33 -3.31 2.51
C VAL A 148 8.86 -2.29 3.53
N SER A 149 8.20 -1.14 3.67
CA SER A 149 8.56 -0.12 4.65
C SER A 149 8.50 -0.68 6.07
N GLY A 150 7.39 -1.35 6.44
CA GLY A 150 7.25 -1.98 7.75
C GLY A 150 8.28 -3.07 8.04
N LEU A 151 8.69 -3.86 7.04
CA LEU A 151 9.77 -4.83 7.17
C LEU A 151 11.12 -4.16 7.45
N LEU A 152 11.46 -3.11 6.70
CA LEU A 152 12.70 -2.38 6.90
C LEU A 152 12.73 -1.66 8.25
N ASP A 153 11.60 -1.12 8.71
CA ASP A 153 11.45 -0.57 10.05
C ASP A 153 11.70 -1.62 11.13
N ALA A 154 11.13 -2.83 10.97
CA ALA A 154 11.34 -3.95 11.88
C ALA A 154 12.80 -4.43 11.92
N CYS A 155 13.54 -4.26 10.81
CA CYS A 155 14.98 -4.49 10.73
C CYS A 155 15.83 -3.35 11.31
N GLY A 156 15.22 -2.26 11.79
CA GLY A 156 15.92 -1.12 12.38
C GLY A 156 16.49 -0.12 11.37
N CYS A 157 16.06 -0.17 10.11
CA CYS A 157 16.39 0.85 9.11
C CYS A 157 15.68 2.19 9.43
N ASN A 158 16.06 3.24 8.71
CA ASN A 158 15.47 4.57 8.84
C ASN A 158 15.01 5.10 7.48
N GLU A 159 13.73 5.44 7.35
CA GLU A 159 13.23 6.06 6.12
C GLU A 159 13.82 7.47 5.93
N VAL A 160 14.15 7.81 4.68
CA VAL A 160 14.60 9.15 4.26
C VAL A 160 13.75 9.67 3.10
N LEU A 161 13.73 10.99 2.91
CA LEU A 161 12.84 11.66 1.96
C LEU A 161 13.22 11.48 0.49
N THR A 162 14.50 11.21 0.21
CA THR A 162 15.01 11.14 -1.17
C THR A 162 15.85 9.88 -1.40
N THR A 163 15.98 9.50 -2.67
CA THR A 163 16.89 8.41 -3.08
C THR A 163 18.36 8.73 -2.85
N ASP A 164 18.70 10.02 -2.80
CA ASP A 164 20.09 10.48 -2.71
C ASP A 164 20.64 10.25 -1.30
N ASP A 165 19.77 10.34 -0.29
CA ASP A 165 20.10 10.14 1.13
C ASP A 165 20.01 8.68 1.59
N ALA A 166 19.63 7.76 0.69
CA ALA A 166 19.30 6.38 1.01
C ALA A 166 20.48 5.40 0.75
N ASP A 167 20.76 4.55 1.74
CA ASP A 167 21.59 3.35 1.58
C ASP A 167 20.86 2.27 0.78
N ILE A 168 19.54 2.13 0.98
CA ILE A 168 18.69 1.16 0.29
C ILE A 168 17.64 1.93 -0.52
N VAL A 169 17.67 1.77 -1.83
CA VAL A 169 16.63 2.33 -2.72
C VAL A 169 15.78 1.20 -3.25
N VAL A 170 14.50 1.18 -2.87
CA VAL A 170 13.55 0.18 -3.37
C VAL A 170 12.66 0.80 -4.43
N PHE A 171 12.64 0.20 -5.62
CA PHE A 171 11.67 0.52 -6.66
C PHE A 171 10.58 -0.55 -6.67
N MET A 172 9.36 -0.19 -6.27
CA MET A 172 8.19 -1.08 -6.35
C MET A 172 7.48 -0.89 -7.67
N THR A 173 7.41 -1.94 -8.49
CA THR A 173 7.16 -1.80 -9.93
C THR A 173 5.88 -2.49 -10.41
N CYS A 174 5.26 -1.91 -11.42
CA CYS A 174 4.07 -2.45 -12.07
C CYS A 174 4.36 -2.70 -13.53
N SER A 175 3.89 -3.82 -14.08
CA SER A 175 4.03 -4.19 -15.49
C SER A 175 2.77 -3.89 -16.31
N VAL A 176 1.79 -3.20 -15.72
CA VAL A 176 0.44 -2.97 -16.29
C VAL A 176 0.23 -1.53 -16.78
N ARG A 177 1.13 -0.57 -16.49
CA ARG A 177 1.02 0.79 -17.06
C ARG A 177 1.90 0.93 -18.29
N GLU A 178 1.50 1.83 -19.20
CA GLU A 178 2.30 2.19 -20.36
C GLU A 178 3.61 2.86 -19.91
N ASN A 179 4.71 2.55 -20.60
CA ASN A 179 6.06 3.05 -20.31
C ASN A 179 6.54 2.80 -18.88
N ALA A 180 5.92 1.85 -18.17
CA ALA A 180 6.33 1.51 -16.80
C ALA A 180 7.75 0.97 -16.76
N ASP A 181 8.11 0.10 -17.72
CA ASP A 181 9.46 -0.42 -17.90
C ASP A 181 10.47 0.71 -18.15
N GLN A 182 10.20 1.60 -19.11
CA GLN A 182 11.09 2.72 -19.42
C GLN A 182 11.27 3.69 -18.25
N LYS A 183 10.20 4.02 -17.52
CA LYS A 183 10.26 4.88 -16.33
C LYS A 183 11.11 4.25 -15.23
N LEU A 184 10.92 2.94 -14.98
CA LEU A 184 11.75 2.19 -14.05
C LEU A 184 13.21 2.25 -14.47
N TYR A 185 13.52 1.89 -15.72
CA TYR A 185 14.90 1.82 -16.20
C TYR A 185 15.60 3.19 -16.11
N GLY A 186 14.92 4.25 -16.54
CA GLY A 186 15.45 5.60 -16.45
C GLY A 186 15.77 6.03 -15.01
N GLN A 187 14.85 5.80 -14.06
CA GLN A 187 15.05 6.22 -12.67
C GLN A 187 16.00 5.33 -11.89
N ALA A 188 15.96 4.02 -12.10
CA ALA A 188 16.84 3.08 -11.41
C ALA A 188 18.29 3.20 -11.92
N SER A 189 18.49 3.30 -13.24
CA SER A 189 19.82 3.49 -13.82
C SER A 189 20.44 4.85 -13.49
N ALA A 190 19.62 5.89 -13.22
CA ALA A 190 20.12 7.19 -12.74
C ALA A 190 20.83 7.10 -11.38
N MET A 191 20.65 6.02 -10.62
CA MET A 191 21.35 5.82 -9.35
C MET A 191 22.87 5.67 -9.49
N VAL A 192 23.39 5.39 -10.69
CA VAL A 192 24.84 5.45 -11.00
C VAL A 192 25.43 6.83 -10.64
N SER A 193 24.67 7.90 -10.87
CA SER A 193 25.12 9.28 -10.70
C SER A 193 24.67 9.91 -9.38
N ALA A 194 23.98 9.17 -8.52
CA ALA A 194 23.50 9.68 -7.25
C ALA A 194 24.67 9.87 -6.26
N PRO A 195 24.54 10.81 -5.29
CA PRO A 195 25.55 11.03 -4.27
C PRO A 195 25.92 9.76 -3.50
N LYS A 196 27.11 9.75 -2.91
CA LYS A 196 27.56 8.64 -2.05
C LYS A 196 26.59 8.49 -0.87
N PRO A 197 26.06 7.29 -0.61
CA PRO A 197 25.09 7.08 0.47
C PRO A 197 25.76 7.14 1.86
N PRO A 198 24.99 7.35 2.94
CA PRO A 198 25.51 7.49 4.30
C PRO A 198 26.41 6.35 4.79
N SER A 199 26.06 5.10 4.49
CA SER A 199 26.84 3.90 4.86
C SER A 199 28.04 3.64 3.94
N GLY A 200 28.15 4.39 2.84
CA GLY A 200 29.20 4.26 1.85
C GLY A 200 28.98 3.21 0.75
N LYS A 201 27.97 2.33 0.89
CA LYS A 201 27.51 1.37 -0.14
C LYS A 201 26.00 1.54 -0.35
N ARG A 202 25.56 1.61 -1.60
CA ARG A 202 24.14 1.68 -1.96
C ARG A 202 23.68 0.33 -2.47
N ILE A 203 22.49 -0.09 -2.06
CA ILE A 203 21.79 -1.25 -2.59
C ILE A 203 20.54 -0.77 -3.33
N VAL A 204 20.43 -1.11 -4.61
CA VAL A 204 19.24 -0.85 -5.44
C VAL A 204 18.43 -2.14 -5.55
N ALA A 205 17.24 -2.12 -4.93
CA ALA A 205 16.30 -3.23 -4.97
C ALA A 205 15.12 -2.93 -5.90
N ILE A 206 14.72 -3.89 -6.72
CA ILE A 206 13.57 -3.78 -7.62
C ILE A 206 12.57 -4.88 -7.29
N GLY A 207 11.36 -4.48 -6.89
CA GLY A 207 10.27 -5.36 -6.48
C GLY A 207 9.05 -5.26 -7.38
N GLY A 208 8.13 -6.23 -7.28
CA GLY A 208 6.80 -6.15 -7.91
C GLY A 208 6.69 -6.86 -9.26
N CYS A 209 5.73 -6.45 -10.10
CA CYS A 209 5.34 -7.23 -11.27
C CYS A 209 6.39 -7.26 -12.39
N ILE A 210 7.19 -6.19 -12.57
CA ILE A 210 8.30 -6.20 -13.54
C ILE A 210 9.41 -7.11 -13.03
N ALA A 211 9.75 -7.01 -11.74
CA ALA A 211 10.72 -7.90 -11.08
C ALA A 211 10.33 -9.38 -11.20
N GLN A 212 9.06 -9.72 -10.99
CA GLN A 212 8.54 -11.08 -11.17
C GLN A 212 8.68 -11.58 -12.61
N ARG A 213 8.44 -10.71 -13.61
CA ARG A 213 8.49 -11.06 -15.04
C ARG A 213 9.93 -11.28 -15.51
N ASP A 214 10.82 -10.36 -15.17
CA ASP A 214 12.15 -10.28 -15.79
C ASP A 214 13.25 -10.92 -14.91
N GLY A 215 13.06 -10.98 -13.59
CA GLY A 215 14.01 -11.57 -12.65
C GLY A 215 15.42 -11.02 -12.84
N GLU A 216 16.40 -11.91 -12.92
CA GLU A 216 17.81 -11.56 -13.13
C GLU A 216 18.07 -10.78 -14.44
N LYS A 217 17.22 -10.93 -15.47
CA LYS A 217 17.38 -10.23 -16.75
C LYS A 217 17.25 -8.71 -16.60
N LEU A 218 16.68 -8.22 -15.50
CA LEU A 218 16.64 -6.78 -15.20
C LEU A 218 18.03 -6.14 -15.20
N LYS A 219 19.07 -6.88 -14.82
CA LYS A 219 20.45 -6.40 -14.82
C LYS A 219 20.93 -5.92 -16.20
N GLN A 220 20.36 -6.46 -17.28
CA GLN A 220 20.68 -6.04 -18.65
C GLN A 220 20.22 -4.60 -18.95
N HIS A 221 19.14 -4.16 -18.28
CA HIS A 221 18.53 -2.85 -18.47
C HIS A 221 18.89 -1.85 -17.35
N VAL A 222 19.12 -2.38 -16.14
CA VAL A 222 19.50 -1.64 -14.94
C VAL A 222 20.76 -2.27 -14.36
N PRO A 223 21.96 -1.93 -14.85
CA PRO A 223 23.21 -2.56 -14.42
C PRO A 223 23.54 -2.38 -12.93
N VAL A 224 22.95 -1.37 -12.29
CA VAL A 224 23.12 -1.06 -10.86
C VAL A 224 22.14 -1.80 -9.95
N VAL A 225 21.27 -2.67 -10.47
CA VAL A 225 20.39 -3.46 -9.62
C VAL A 225 21.21 -4.47 -8.82
N ASP A 226 20.96 -4.54 -7.52
CA ASP A 226 21.62 -5.47 -6.60
C ASP A 226 20.64 -6.55 -6.12
N VAL A 227 19.36 -6.21 -5.96
CA VAL A 227 18.31 -7.10 -5.46
C VAL A 227 17.10 -7.06 -6.37
N VAL A 228 16.57 -8.24 -6.72
CA VAL A 228 15.30 -8.38 -7.46
C VAL A 228 14.37 -9.31 -6.70
N PHE A 229 13.15 -8.86 -6.41
CA PHE A 229 12.18 -9.67 -5.69
C PHE A 229 10.77 -9.65 -6.32
N GLY A 230 10.16 -10.82 -6.40
CA GLY A 230 8.86 -11.07 -6.97
C GLY A 230 7.69 -10.51 -6.17
N THR A 231 6.47 -10.66 -6.70
CA THR A 231 5.25 -10.14 -6.07
C THR A 231 4.84 -10.88 -4.79
N SER A 232 5.37 -12.09 -4.59
CA SER A 232 5.14 -12.96 -3.43
C SER A 232 6.35 -13.04 -2.50
N ALA A 233 7.50 -12.47 -2.89
CA ALA A 233 8.78 -12.62 -2.21
C ALA A 233 9.13 -11.46 -1.26
N LEU A 234 8.15 -10.63 -0.90
CA LEU A 234 8.37 -9.47 0.00
C LEU A 234 9.01 -9.89 1.34
N ALA A 235 8.58 -11.03 1.90
CA ALA A 235 9.09 -11.54 3.16
C ALA A 235 10.60 -11.83 3.13
N SER A 236 11.14 -12.20 1.97
CA SER A 236 12.57 -12.51 1.78
C SER A 236 13.44 -11.25 1.69
N LEU A 237 12.85 -10.06 1.47
CA LEU A 237 13.61 -8.85 1.15
C LEU A 237 14.73 -8.54 2.17
N PRO A 238 14.52 -8.62 3.50
CA PRO A 238 15.60 -8.40 4.45
C PRO A 238 16.82 -9.31 4.23
N GLU A 239 16.60 -10.60 3.98
CA GLU A 239 17.67 -11.57 3.73
C GLU A 239 18.42 -11.25 2.43
N LEU A 240 17.68 -10.90 1.36
CA LEU A 240 18.26 -10.51 0.07
C LEU A 240 19.13 -9.26 0.19
N LEU A 241 18.70 -8.27 0.98
CA LEU A 241 19.46 -7.04 1.23
C LEU A 241 20.74 -7.33 2.02
N VAL A 242 20.67 -8.18 3.05
CA VAL A 242 21.84 -8.60 3.82
C VAL A 242 22.87 -9.29 2.93
N GLU A 243 22.42 -10.20 2.06
CA GLU A 243 23.28 -10.88 1.09
C GLU A 243 23.93 -9.85 0.14
N ALA A 244 23.16 -8.91 -0.39
CA ALA A 244 23.68 -7.88 -1.29
C ALA A 244 24.70 -6.93 -0.62
N PHE A 245 24.50 -6.57 0.66
CA PHE A 245 25.47 -5.79 1.41
C PHE A 245 26.79 -6.55 1.63
N LYS A 246 26.73 -7.85 1.93
CA LYS A 246 27.89 -8.72 2.15
C LYS A 246 28.58 -9.16 0.85
N GLY A 247 27.84 -9.21 -0.26
CA GLY A 247 28.29 -9.67 -1.56
C GLY A 247 29.25 -8.72 -2.26
N HIS A 248 29.81 -9.21 -3.37
CA HIS A 248 30.71 -8.45 -4.23
C HIS A 248 29.95 -7.55 -5.21
N ASP A 249 30.57 -6.45 -5.61
CA ASP A 249 30.00 -5.52 -6.58
C ASP A 249 29.64 -6.24 -7.89
N GLY A 250 28.42 -5.99 -8.37
CA GLY A 250 27.90 -6.58 -9.59
C GLY A 250 27.32 -7.99 -9.44
N GLN A 251 27.16 -8.55 -8.24
CA GLN A 251 26.26 -9.69 -8.02
C GLN A 251 24.81 -9.21 -7.90
N VAL A 252 23.85 -9.96 -8.46
CA VAL A 252 22.41 -9.68 -8.27
C VAL A 252 21.80 -10.83 -7.50
N VAL A 253 21.14 -10.52 -6.39
CA VAL A 253 20.40 -11.50 -5.57
C VAL A 253 18.93 -11.48 -6.00
N VAL A 254 18.36 -12.65 -6.32
CA VAL A 254 17.03 -12.74 -6.95
C VAL A 254 16.15 -13.75 -6.23
N ASP A 255 14.92 -13.34 -5.89
CA ASP A 255 13.85 -14.25 -5.43
C ASP A 255 12.54 -13.95 -6.15
N THR A 256 12.12 -14.85 -7.03
CA THR A 256 10.86 -14.75 -7.78
C THR A 256 9.97 -15.98 -7.53
N GLN A 257 10.21 -16.73 -6.45
CA GLN A 257 9.46 -17.96 -6.17
C GLN A 257 8.07 -17.66 -5.61
N GLU A 258 7.03 -18.22 -6.24
CA GLU A 258 5.63 -18.04 -5.81
C GLU A 258 5.10 -19.13 -4.87
N GLU A 259 5.62 -20.36 -4.98
CA GLU A 259 5.07 -21.52 -4.27
C GLU A 259 5.37 -21.46 -2.76
N GLY A 260 4.40 -21.91 -1.95
CA GLY A 260 4.54 -22.00 -0.49
C GLY A 260 4.59 -20.66 0.25
N ARG A 261 4.45 -19.52 -0.43
CA ARG A 261 4.47 -18.19 0.18
C ARG A 261 3.10 -17.81 0.79
N GLY A 262 3.16 -17.18 1.98
CA GLY A 262 2.03 -16.57 2.69
C GLY A 262 1.55 -15.27 2.04
N PHE A 263 0.57 -14.61 2.66
CA PHE A 263 0.08 -13.31 2.15
C PHE A 263 0.95 -12.17 2.66
N SER A 264 1.25 -11.18 1.80
CA SER A 264 1.98 -9.97 2.22
C SER A 264 1.29 -9.20 3.34
N THR A 265 -0.01 -9.43 3.55
CA THR A 265 -0.80 -8.84 4.64
C THR A 265 -0.38 -9.31 6.03
N GLU A 266 0.34 -10.42 6.14
CA GLU A 266 0.89 -10.95 7.40
C GLU A 266 2.18 -10.24 7.82
N LEU A 267 2.78 -9.46 6.92
CA LEU A 267 4.01 -8.72 7.17
C LEU A 267 3.72 -7.43 7.96
N PRO A 268 4.71 -6.91 8.72
CA PRO A 268 4.62 -5.57 9.31
C PRO A 268 4.26 -4.52 8.25
N SER A 269 3.57 -3.46 8.66
CA SER A 269 3.14 -2.39 7.76
C SER A 269 3.45 -1.04 8.38
N HIS A 270 4.02 -0.16 7.57
CA HIS A 270 4.10 1.27 7.83
C HIS A 270 3.14 1.95 6.85
N ARG A 271 1.93 2.30 7.34
CA ARG A 271 0.89 2.93 6.51
C ARG A 271 1.31 4.35 6.12
N ALA A 272 1.10 4.71 4.85
CA ALA A 272 1.40 6.06 4.36
C ALA A 272 0.45 7.11 4.93
N GLN A 273 -0.78 6.70 5.27
CA GLN A 273 -1.82 7.54 5.84
C GLN A 273 -2.39 6.85 7.08
N SER A 274 -2.65 7.63 8.14
CA SER A 274 -3.23 7.11 9.38
C SER A 274 -4.72 6.81 9.26
N PHE A 275 -5.44 7.55 8.41
CA PHE A 275 -6.89 7.52 8.26
C PHE A 275 -7.39 6.61 7.12
N HIS A 276 -6.49 6.11 6.28
CA HIS A 276 -6.80 5.23 5.13
C HIS A 276 -6.04 3.92 5.25
N ALA A 277 -6.64 2.82 4.78
CA ALA A 277 -5.94 1.55 4.64
C ALA A 277 -6.28 0.77 3.36
N TRP A 278 -5.24 0.20 2.76
CA TRP A 278 -5.35 -0.79 1.69
C TRP A 278 -5.48 -2.19 2.28
N VAL A 279 -6.58 -2.90 1.98
CA VAL A 279 -6.83 -4.25 2.50
C VAL A 279 -6.96 -5.24 1.34
N PRO A 280 -5.88 -5.90 0.90
CA PRO A 280 -5.95 -6.98 -0.07
C PRO A 280 -6.79 -8.13 0.47
N ILE A 281 -7.90 -8.48 -0.17
CA ILE A 281 -8.76 -9.61 0.24
C ILE A 281 -8.40 -10.91 -0.50
N MET A 282 -7.64 -10.77 -1.59
CA MET A 282 -7.21 -11.85 -2.47
C MET A 282 -6.01 -11.41 -3.31
N THR A 283 -5.31 -12.37 -3.91
CA THR A 283 -4.28 -12.13 -4.94
C THR A 283 -4.52 -13.01 -6.16
N GLY A 284 -3.93 -12.65 -7.29
CA GLY A 284 -3.99 -13.41 -8.54
C GLY A 284 -5.34 -13.30 -9.26
N CYS A 285 -5.42 -13.81 -10.49
CA CYS A 285 -6.62 -13.67 -11.31
C CYS A 285 -6.80 -14.85 -12.27
N ASN A 286 -8.01 -15.39 -12.32
CA ASN A 286 -8.36 -16.53 -13.19
C ASN A 286 -9.01 -16.12 -14.52
N ASN A 287 -9.03 -14.84 -14.88
CA ASN A 287 -9.74 -14.36 -16.06
C ASN A 287 -8.96 -14.48 -17.38
N PHE A 288 -7.63 -14.50 -17.35
CA PHE A 288 -6.76 -14.65 -18.53
C PHE A 288 -7.17 -13.76 -19.72
N CYS A 289 -7.49 -12.49 -19.46
CA CYS A 289 -7.75 -11.53 -20.54
C CYS A 289 -6.49 -11.41 -21.42
N THR A 290 -6.65 -11.41 -22.74
CA THR A 290 -5.52 -11.60 -23.68
C THR A 290 -4.46 -10.49 -23.60
N TYR A 291 -4.82 -9.31 -23.12
CA TYR A 291 -3.91 -8.17 -22.92
C TYR A 291 -3.26 -8.12 -21.52
N CYS A 292 -3.69 -8.97 -20.59
CA CYS A 292 -3.40 -8.83 -19.17
C CYS A 292 -2.29 -9.80 -18.73
N ILE A 293 -1.19 -9.25 -18.20
CA ILE A 293 -0.05 -10.03 -17.72
C ILE A 293 -0.25 -10.59 -16.30
N VAL A 294 -1.23 -10.07 -15.55
CA VAL A 294 -1.43 -10.35 -14.12
C VAL A 294 -1.47 -11.84 -13.77
N PRO A 295 -2.17 -12.73 -14.49
CA PRO A 295 -2.21 -14.16 -14.16
C PRO A 295 -0.84 -14.84 -14.18
N TYR A 296 0.13 -14.27 -14.90
CA TYR A 296 1.48 -14.80 -15.07
C TYR A 296 2.50 -14.23 -14.06
N VAL A 297 2.17 -13.11 -13.40
CA VAL A 297 3.09 -12.41 -12.47
C VAL A 297 2.54 -12.24 -11.05
N ARG A 298 1.29 -12.66 -10.81
CA ARG A 298 0.67 -12.74 -9.48
C ARG A 298 -0.04 -14.07 -9.25
N GLY A 299 0.18 -15.03 -10.14
CA GLY A 299 -0.40 -16.36 -10.10
C GLY A 299 -1.92 -16.44 -10.23
N ARG A 300 -2.43 -17.63 -9.89
CA ARG A 300 -3.86 -17.96 -9.82
C ARG A 300 -4.54 -17.26 -8.65
N GLU A 301 -5.85 -17.14 -8.74
CA GLU A 301 -6.67 -16.58 -7.67
C GLU A 301 -6.48 -17.34 -6.36
N ARG A 302 -6.15 -16.59 -5.29
CA ARG A 302 -6.07 -17.07 -3.91
C ARG A 302 -6.74 -16.04 -2.99
N SER A 303 -7.85 -16.42 -2.37
CA SER A 303 -8.55 -15.59 -1.39
C SER A 303 -7.92 -15.70 0.00
N ARG A 304 -8.03 -14.64 0.79
CA ARG A 304 -7.80 -14.69 2.24
C ARG A 304 -9.05 -15.19 2.95
N THR A 305 -8.89 -15.74 4.15
CA THR A 305 -10.03 -16.15 4.96
C THR A 305 -10.86 -14.94 5.39
N PHE A 306 -12.17 -15.12 5.37
CA PHE A 306 -13.17 -14.11 5.73
C PHE A 306 -12.89 -13.50 7.10
N GLU A 307 -12.61 -14.36 8.08
CA GLU A 307 -12.38 -13.96 9.46
C GLU A 307 -11.08 -13.17 9.63
N ALA A 308 -10.05 -13.47 8.83
CA ALA A 308 -8.79 -12.71 8.86
C ALA A 308 -8.97 -11.29 8.31
N ILE A 309 -9.75 -11.13 7.24
CA ILE A 309 -10.05 -9.82 6.67
C ILE A 309 -10.85 -8.98 7.66
N VAL A 310 -11.95 -9.53 8.22
CA VAL A 310 -12.80 -8.79 9.17
C VAL A 310 -11.99 -8.37 10.40
N ARG A 311 -11.20 -9.27 11.00
CA ARG A 311 -10.33 -8.92 12.13
C ARG A 311 -9.29 -7.85 11.77
N GLU A 312 -8.73 -7.87 10.57
CA GLU A 312 -7.82 -6.80 10.13
C GLU A 312 -8.55 -5.47 10.06
N CYS A 313 -9.76 -5.43 9.48
CA CYS A 313 -10.59 -4.23 9.42
C CYS A 313 -10.97 -3.71 10.82
N GLU A 314 -11.35 -4.58 11.75
CA GLU A 314 -11.64 -4.20 13.14
C GLU A 314 -10.46 -3.51 13.83
N ARG A 315 -9.24 -4.07 13.66
CA ARG A 315 -8.03 -3.44 14.19
C ARG A 315 -7.74 -2.10 13.54
N LEU A 316 -7.89 -2.00 12.21
CA LEU A 316 -7.67 -0.75 11.49
C LEU A 316 -8.64 0.35 11.95
N VAL A 317 -9.92 0.03 12.13
CA VAL A 317 -10.90 0.98 12.71
C VAL A 317 -10.49 1.38 14.13
N GLY A 318 -10.06 0.42 14.96
CA GLY A 318 -9.52 0.70 16.30
C GLY A 318 -8.28 1.61 16.31
N ASP A 319 -7.46 1.56 15.27
CA ASP A 319 -6.30 2.45 15.05
C ASP A 319 -6.70 3.85 14.53
N GLY A 320 -7.99 4.11 14.29
CA GLY A 320 -8.48 5.40 13.78
C GLY A 320 -8.59 5.49 12.25
N VAL A 321 -8.52 4.37 11.53
CA VAL A 321 -8.79 4.35 10.08
C VAL A 321 -10.26 4.65 9.82
N ARG A 322 -10.53 5.62 8.94
CA ARG A 322 -11.88 6.04 8.54
C ARG A 322 -12.28 5.56 7.16
N GLU A 323 -11.31 5.29 6.28
CA GLU A 323 -11.56 4.71 4.97
C GLU A 323 -10.75 3.43 4.74
N ILE A 324 -11.44 2.35 4.35
CA ILE A 324 -10.81 1.09 3.92
C ILE A 324 -11.11 0.88 2.43
N THR A 325 -10.07 0.59 1.65
CA THR A 325 -10.22 0.11 0.28
C THR A 325 -9.87 -1.36 0.18
N LEU A 326 -10.86 -2.21 -0.11
CA LEU A 326 -10.64 -3.63 -0.39
C LEU A 326 -9.97 -3.80 -1.76
N LEU A 327 -8.86 -4.52 -1.79
CA LEU A 327 -8.05 -4.74 -2.98
C LEU A 327 -8.05 -6.20 -3.43
N GLY A 328 -7.99 -6.40 -4.74
CA GLY A 328 -7.82 -7.69 -5.38
C GLY A 328 -7.67 -7.48 -6.88
N GLN A 329 -7.39 -8.52 -7.65
CA GLN A 329 -7.39 -8.43 -9.11
C GLN A 329 -8.79 -8.66 -9.71
N ASN A 330 -9.67 -9.31 -8.96
CA ASN A 330 -11.09 -9.47 -9.27
C ASN A 330 -11.88 -9.61 -7.96
N VAL A 331 -12.11 -8.50 -7.25
CA VAL A 331 -12.71 -8.55 -5.90
C VAL A 331 -14.07 -9.25 -5.86
N ASN A 332 -14.81 -9.23 -6.96
CA ASN A 332 -16.12 -9.86 -7.05
C ASN A 332 -16.08 -11.40 -7.03
N SER A 333 -14.96 -12.03 -7.41
CA SER A 333 -14.82 -13.49 -7.30
C SER A 333 -14.36 -13.95 -5.92
N TYR A 334 -14.07 -13.03 -4.99
CA TYR A 334 -13.58 -13.34 -3.64
C TYR A 334 -14.37 -14.48 -2.98
N GLY A 335 -13.62 -15.46 -2.47
CA GLY A 335 -14.14 -16.60 -1.74
C GLY A 335 -14.53 -17.79 -2.61
N ARG A 336 -14.52 -17.67 -3.94
CA ARG A 336 -14.85 -18.80 -4.84
C ARG A 336 -13.91 -19.99 -4.65
N ASP A 337 -12.61 -19.73 -4.53
CA ASP A 337 -11.56 -20.74 -4.33
C ASP A 337 -11.58 -21.38 -2.93
N LEU A 338 -12.01 -20.65 -1.90
CA LEU A 338 -12.05 -21.15 -0.51
C LEU A 338 -13.40 -21.75 -0.08
N TYR A 339 -14.51 -21.16 -0.55
CA TYR A 339 -15.86 -21.46 -0.07
C TYR A 339 -16.76 -22.06 -1.16
N GLY A 340 -16.23 -22.31 -2.36
CA GLY A 340 -16.94 -22.87 -3.51
C GLY A 340 -17.89 -21.90 -4.22
N LYS A 341 -18.11 -20.70 -3.67
CA LYS A 341 -18.92 -19.63 -4.26
C LYS A 341 -18.40 -18.24 -3.87
N PRO A 342 -18.66 -17.20 -4.68
CA PRO A 342 -18.34 -15.83 -4.28
C PRO A 342 -19.05 -15.44 -2.97
N ARG A 343 -18.33 -14.77 -2.06
CA ARG A 343 -18.86 -14.25 -0.79
C ARG A 343 -18.59 -12.76 -0.60
N PHE A 344 -18.29 -12.04 -1.69
CA PHE A 344 -17.93 -10.62 -1.63
C PHE A 344 -19.04 -9.74 -1.05
N ALA A 345 -20.30 -10.00 -1.38
CA ALA A 345 -21.45 -9.29 -0.82
C ALA A 345 -21.59 -9.47 0.71
N GLU A 346 -21.30 -10.68 1.22
CA GLU A 346 -21.27 -10.95 2.66
C GLU A 346 -20.11 -10.20 3.33
N LEU A 347 -18.95 -10.16 2.66
CA LEU A 347 -17.76 -9.47 3.16
C LEU A 347 -17.98 -7.96 3.27
N LEU A 348 -18.61 -7.32 2.27
CA LEU A 348 -18.93 -5.89 2.33
C LEU A 348 -19.78 -5.55 3.56
N ARG A 349 -20.83 -6.34 3.82
CA ARG A 349 -21.69 -6.16 4.99
C ARG A 349 -20.92 -6.37 6.29
N ALA A 350 -20.11 -7.42 6.39
CA ALA A 350 -19.33 -7.72 7.60
C ALA A 350 -18.27 -6.65 7.88
N VAL A 351 -17.55 -6.17 6.86
CA VAL A 351 -16.57 -5.08 7.04
C VAL A 351 -17.28 -3.80 7.48
N ALA A 352 -18.47 -3.49 6.96
CA ALA A 352 -19.23 -2.34 7.45
C ALA A 352 -19.65 -2.46 8.93
N THR A 353 -19.91 -3.66 9.45
CA THR A 353 -20.22 -3.85 10.88
C THR A 353 -19.06 -3.57 11.83
N THR A 354 -17.83 -3.45 11.32
CA THR A 354 -16.67 -3.03 12.11
C THR A 354 -16.76 -1.57 12.58
N GLY A 355 -17.67 -0.78 12.02
CA GLY A 355 -17.83 0.64 12.30
C GLY A 355 -17.05 1.56 11.37
N ILE A 356 -16.43 1.03 10.30
CA ILE A 356 -15.76 1.83 9.28
C ILE A 356 -16.72 2.83 8.63
N GLU A 357 -16.30 4.09 8.51
CA GLU A 357 -17.14 5.16 7.96
C GLU A 357 -17.24 5.08 6.43
N ARG A 358 -16.12 4.79 5.77
CA ARG A 358 -16.05 4.68 4.31
C ARG A 358 -15.41 3.38 3.87
N LEU A 359 -16.12 2.62 3.06
CA LEU A 359 -15.69 1.37 2.47
C LEU A 359 -15.71 1.49 0.95
N ARG A 360 -14.55 1.26 0.35
CA ARG A 360 -14.37 1.23 -1.10
C ARG A 360 -13.82 -0.12 -1.53
N PHE A 361 -13.91 -0.38 -2.83
CA PHE A 361 -13.23 -1.49 -3.48
C PHE A 361 -12.95 -1.12 -4.92
N THR A 362 -12.00 -1.83 -5.54
CA THR A 362 -11.65 -1.65 -6.95
C THR A 362 -11.39 -2.98 -7.63
N SER A 363 -11.15 -2.95 -8.94
CA SER A 363 -10.95 -4.13 -9.78
C SER A 363 -12.18 -5.04 -9.82
N SER A 364 -13.35 -4.43 -10.01
CA SER A 364 -14.59 -5.17 -10.26
C SER A 364 -14.66 -5.71 -11.67
N ASN A 365 -15.15 -6.94 -11.81
CA ASN A 365 -15.37 -7.59 -13.09
C ASN A 365 -16.88 -7.72 -13.36
N PRO A 366 -17.38 -7.22 -14.50
CA PRO A 366 -18.81 -7.29 -14.85
C PRO A 366 -19.42 -8.69 -14.73
N LYS A 367 -18.67 -9.75 -15.08
CA LYS A 367 -19.18 -11.12 -15.05
C LYS A 367 -19.44 -11.67 -13.65
N ASP A 368 -18.73 -11.15 -12.64
CA ASP A 368 -18.79 -11.64 -11.26
C ASP A 368 -19.61 -10.69 -10.36
N LEU A 369 -20.12 -9.57 -10.90
CA LEU A 369 -20.94 -8.63 -10.14
C LEU A 369 -22.39 -9.11 -10.04
N THR A 370 -22.68 -9.79 -8.94
CA THR A 370 -23.99 -10.40 -8.66
C THR A 370 -25.03 -9.41 -8.15
N ASP A 371 -26.32 -9.75 -8.28
CA ASP A 371 -27.42 -8.98 -7.66
C ASP A 371 -27.26 -8.86 -6.14
N GLU A 372 -26.72 -9.89 -5.48
CA GLU A 372 -26.40 -9.83 -4.04
C GLU A 372 -25.35 -8.76 -3.72
N THR A 373 -24.38 -8.56 -4.61
CA THR A 373 -23.36 -7.50 -4.45
C THR A 373 -23.98 -6.13 -4.64
N ILE A 374 -24.84 -5.96 -5.66
CA ILE A 374 -25.59 -4.71 -5.86
C ILE A 374 -26.48 -4.40 -4.65
N ALA A 375 -27.18 -5.39 -4.12
CA ALA A 375 -27.98 -5.26 -2.91
C ALA A 375 -27.11 -4.87 -1.70
N ALA A 376 -25.96 -5.52 -1.50
CA ALA A 376 -25.03 -5.18 -0.42
C ALA A 376 -24.56 -3.73 -0.51
N MET A 377 -24.19 -3.24 -1.70
CA MET A 377 -23.79 -1.84 -1.89
C MET A 377 -24.93 -0.87 -1.55
N LYS A 378 -26.16 -1.17 -1.96
CA LYS A 378 -27.33 -0.34 -1.68
C LYS A 378 -27.70 -0.32 -0.19
N GLU A 379 -27.65 -1.48 0.47
CA GLU A 379 -28.10 -1.68 1.84
C GLU A 379 -27.08 -1.24 2.90
N THR A 380 -25.83 -1.01 2.49
CA THR A 380 -24.71 -0.77 3.41
C THR A 380 -24.20 0.65 3.25
N PRO A 381 -24.59 1.62 4.12
CA PRO A 381 -24.23 3.03 3.96
C PRO A 381 -22.73 3.32 3.93
N ALA A 382 -21.92 2.51 4.62
CA ALA A 382 -20.47 2.63 4.58
C ALA A 382 -19.89 2.35 3.18
N VAL A 383 -20.56 1.55 2.35
CA VAL A 383 -20.11 1.28 0.98
C VAL A 383 -20.39 2.50 0.11
N MET A 384 -19.30 3.15 -0.31
CA MET A 384 -19.39 4.42 -1.03
C MET A 384 -20.10 4.27 -2.39
N PRO A 385 -20.91 5.26 -2.82
CA PRO A 385 -21.68 5.23 -4.07
C PRO A 385 -20.78 5.53 -5.29
N HIS A 386 -19.66 4.82 -5.39
CA HIS A 386 -18.73 4.88 -6.51
C HIS A 386 -18.28 3.47 -6.86
N LEU A 387 -18.39 3.09 -8.13
CA LEU A 387 -17.95 1.80 -8.64
C LEU A 387 -17.04 1.96 -9.85
N HIS A 388 -15.84 1.41 -9.74
CA HIS A 388 -14.95 1.22 -10.87
C HIS A 388 -15.24 -0.12 -11.56
N LEU A 389 -15.90 -0.09 -12.72
CA LEU A 389 -16.37 -1.27 -13.45
C LEU A 389 -15.78 -1.31 -14.87
N ALA A 390 -14.63 -1.95 -15.02
CA ALA A 390 -13.86 -1.91 -16.25
C ALA A 390 -14.53 -2.66 -17.41
N VAL A 391 -14.92 -1.93 -18.47
CA VAL A 391 -15.48 -2.52 -19.70
C VAL A 391 -14.40 -2.92 -20.70
N GLN A 392 -13.33 -2.13 -20.82
CA GLN A 392 -12.19 -2.27 -21.75
C GLN A 392 -12.51 -1.96 -23.21
N SER A 393 -13.66 -2.39 -23.74
CA SER A 393 -14.16 -2.02 -25.08
C SER A 393 -15.68 -2.09 -25.12
N GLY A 394 -16.34 -1.26 -25.94
CA GLY A 394 -17.79 -1.36 -26.13
C GLY A 394 -18.25 -2.28 -27.25
N SER A 395 -17.34 -2.96 -27.95
CA SER A 395 -17.68 -3.94 -28.98
C SER A 395 -17.62 -5.37 -28.43
N SER A 396 -18.72 -6.12 -28.56
CA SER A 396 -18.78 -7.55 -28.21
C SER A 396 -17.74 -8.39 -28.98
N ARG A 397 -17.40 -7.99 -30.21
CA ARG A 397 -16.36 -8.66 -31.02
C ARG A 397 -14.97 -8.48 -30.43
N ILE A 398 -14.65 -7.25 -30.04
CA ILE A 398 -13.36 -6.92 -29.41
C ILE A 398 -13.28 -7.49 -27.99
N LEU A 399 -14.36 -7.41 -27.20
CA LEU A 399 -14.46 -8.06 -25.89
C LEU A 399 -14.18 -9.57 -25.96
N LYS A 400 -14.75 -10.27 -26.96
CA LYS A 400 -14.45 -11.68 -27.20
C LYS A 400 -12.97 -11.92 -27.52
N ARG A 401 -12.37 -11.08 -28.37
CA ARG A 401 -10.94 -11.16 -28.72
C ARG A 401 -10.02 -10.81 -27.55
N MET A 402 -10.49 -9.99 -26.62
CA MET A 402 -9.89 -9.70 -25.32
C MET A 402 -10.01 -10.88 -24.31
N ASN A 403 -10.71 -11.96 -24.69
CA ASN A 403 -11.10 -13.07 -23.82
C ASN A 403 -11.94 -12.60 -22.61
N ARG A 404 -12.91 -11.71 -22.87
CA ARG A 404 -13.99 -11.39 -21.91
C ARG A 404 -15.13 -12.39 -22.11
N SER A 405 -15.69 -12.87 -21.01
CA SER A 405 -16.77 -13.86 -21.00
C SER A 405 -18.16 -13.23 -20.99
N TYR A 406 -18.27 -11.98 -21.42
CA TYR A 406 -19.50 -11.19 -21.41
C TYR A 406 -19.53 -10.31 -22.66
N THR A 407 -20.73 -9.93 -23.08
CA THR A 407 -21.00 -9.05 -24.23
C THR A 407 -21.19 -7.60 -23.79
N ARG A 408 -21.23 -6.69 -24.75
CA ARG A 408 -21.64 -5.30 -24.56
C ARG A 408 -23.00 -5.21 -23.86
N GLU A 409 -23.95 -6.03 -24.31
CA GLU A 409 -25.32 -6.05 -23.81
C GLU A 409 -25.37 -6.52 -22.36
N ASP A 410 -24.60 -7.57 -22.02
CA ASP A 410 -24.47 -8.05 -20.64
C ASP A 410 -23.89 -6.96 -19.72
N TYR A 411 -22.90 -6.20 -20.20
CA TYR A 411 -22.31 -5.10 -19.46
C TYR A 411 -23.33 -3.97 -19.21
N LEU A 412 -24.06 -3.56 -20.25
CA LEU A 412 -25.07 -2.52 -20.13
C LEU A 412 -26.20 -2.95 -19.20
N ASP A 413 -26.64 -4.20 -19.23
CA ASP A 413 -27.62 -4.72 -18.25
C ASP A 413 -27.14 -4.54 -16.80
N VAL A 414 -25.88 -4.88 -16.52
CA VAL A 414 -25.27 -4.67 -15.19
C VAL A 414 -25.33 -3.18 -14.79
N VAL A 415 -24.94 -2.28 -15.70
CA VAL A 415 -24.99 -0.83 -15.45
C VAL A 415 -26.42 -0.36 -15.17
N HIS A 416 -27.41 -0.83 -15.95
CA HIS A 416 -28.82 -0.49 -15.74
C HIS A 416 -29.34 -0.97 -14.38
N ARG A 417 -29.00 -2.21 -13.97
CA ARG A 417 -29.36 -2.74 -12.65
C ARG A 417 -28.75 -1.92 -11.52
N LEU A 418 -27.48 -1.52 -11.65
CA LEU A 418 -26.81 -0.65 -10.68
C LEU A 418 -27.46 0.72 -10.59
N LYS A 419 -27.70 1.41 -11.72
CA LYS A 419 -28.38 2.72 -11.74
C LYS A 419 -29.79 2.64 -11.15
N LYS A 420 -30.51 1.55 -11.43
CA LYS A 420 -31.85 1.30 -10.86
C LYS A 420 -31.80 1.10 -9.34
N ALA A 421 -30.80 0.39 -8.84
CA ALA A 421 -30.64 0.14 -7.41
C ALA A 421 -30.11 1.36 -6.64
N MET A 422 -29.20 2.12 -7.26
CA MET A 422 -28.48 3.26 -6.69
C MET A 422 -28.46 4.42 -7.71
N PRO A 423 -29.51 5.26 -7.80
CA PRO A 423 -29.64 6.29 -8.83
C PRO A 423 -28.53 7.35 -8.88
N HIS A 424 -27.80 7.54 -7.77
CA HIS A 424 -26.74 8.53 -7.64
C HIS A 424 -25.32 7.93 -7.69
N ILE A 425 -25.19 6.65 -8.04
CA ILE A 425 -23.88 5.99 -8.14
C ILE A 425 -23.01 6.64 -9.22
N ALA A 426 -21.75 6.88 -8.89
CA ALA A 426 -20.73 7.34 -9.82
C ALA A 426 -19.99 6.14 -10.42
N PHE A 427 -19.84 6.11 -11.76
CA PHE A 427 -19.09 5.07 -12.44
C PHE A 427 -17.76 5.56 -12.96
N SER A 428 -16.75 4.72 -12.77
CA SER A 428 -15.51 4.81 -13.51
C SER A 428 -15.20 3.51 -14.26
N THR A 429 -14.39 3.60 -15.31
CA THR A 429 -14.01 2.42 -16.12
C THR A 429 -12.61 2.58 -16.68
N ASP A 430 -12.03 1.47 -17.14
CA ASP A 430 -10.91 1.45 -18.08
C ASP A 430 -11.41 1.18 -19.51
N ILE A 431 -10.80 1.84 -20.50
CA ILE A 431 -11.04 1.61 -21.93
C ILE A 431 -9.70 1.55 -22.66
N ILE A 432 -9.54 0.56 -23.52
CA ILE A 432 -8.37 0.35 -24.37
C ILE A 432 -8.77 0.64 -25.82
N VAL A 433 -8.14 1.64 -26.43
CA VAL A 433 -8.33 2.03 -27.83
C VAL A 433 -7.20 1.43 -28.69
N GLY A 434 -7.51 1.01 -29.92
CA GLY A 434 -6.53 0.39 -30.81
C GLY A 434 -6.12 -1.02 -30.39
N PHE A 435 -7.02 -1.76 -29.76
CA PHE A 435 -6.78 -3.19 -29.52
C PHE A 435 -6.65 -3.93 -30.86
N PRO A 436 -5.74 -4.92 -31.03
CA PRO A 436 -5.43 -5.50 -32.32
C PRO A 436 -6.67 -5.99 -33.09
N GLY A 437 -6.90 -5.40 -34.27
CA GLY A 437 -8.03 -5.69 -35.13
C GLY A 437 -9.31 -4.89 -34.81
N GLU A 438 -9.26 -3.81 -34.03
CA GLU A 438 -10.38 -2.87 -33.80
C GLU A 438 -10.72 -2.06 -35.06
N THR A 439 -11.98 -2.16 -35.53
CA THR A 439 -12.47 -1.36 -36.66
C THR A 439 -13.18 -0.09 -36.20
N GLU A 440 -13.51 0.80 -37.13
CA GLU A 440 -14.28 2.02 -36.82
C GLU A 440 -15.66 1.69 -36.24
N GLU A 441 -16.31 0.65 -36.75
CA GLU A 441 -17.62 0.19 -36.26
C GLU A 441 -17.55 -0.30 -34.79
N ASP A 442 -16.44 -0.92 -34.38
CA ASP A 442 -16.24 -1.32 -32.98
C ASP A 442 -15.95 -0.11 -32.09
N PHE A 443 -15.23 0.88 -32.62
CA PHE A 443 -14.93 2.10 -31.89
C PHE A 443 -16.20 2.95 -31.70
N GLU A 444 -17.07 3.05 -32.71
CA GLU A 444 -18.38 3.70 -32.59
C GLU A 444 -19.27 3.02 -31.55
N GLN A 445 -19.24 1.68 -31.49
CA GLN A 445 -19.87 0.96 -30.37
C GLN A 445 -19.27 1.41 -29.04
N THR A 446 -17.95 1.51 -28.91
CA THR A 446 -17.30 2.01 -27.69
C THR A 446 -17.80 3.41 -27.29
N LEU A 447 -17.86 4.36 -28.22
CA LEU A 447 -18.43 5.70 -27.97
C LEU A 447 -19.90 5.64 -27.55
N SER A 448 -20.71 4.79 -28.20
CA SER A 448 -22.12 4.61 -27.85
C SER A 448 -22.29 4.03 -26.43
N LEU A 449 -21.45 3.07 -26.02
CA LEU A 449 -21.53 2.50 -24.67
C LEU A 449 -21.18 3.55 -23.61
N VAL A 450 -20.16 4.37 -23.86
CA VAL A 450 -19.76 5.47 -22.96
C VAL A 450 -20.90 6.48 -22.80
N LYS A 451 -21.60 6.82 -23.89
CA LYS A 451 -22.80 7.67 -23.84
C LYS A 451 -23.90 7.08 -22.96
N GLU A 452 -24.18 5.80 -23.09
CA GLU A 452 -25.26 5.10 -22.37
C GLU A 452 -24.93 4.84 -20.89
N ALA A 453 -23.68 4.47 -20.61
CA ALA A 453 -23.22 4.22 -19.25
C ALA A 453 -23.06 5.50 -18.42
N GLU A 454 -22.78 6.64 -19.06
CA GLU A 454 -22.61 7.96 -18.42
C GLU A 454 -21.54 7.95 -17.30
N TYR A 455 -20.32 7.57 -17.65
CA TYR A 455 -19.22 7.52 -16.69
C TYR A 455 -18.89 8.92 -16.15
N SER A 456 -18.64 9.01 -14.84
CA SER A 456 -18.11 10.23 -14.20
C SER A 456 -16.61 10.39 -14.43
N SER A 457 -15.91 9.30 -14.71
CA SER A 457 -14.51 9.31 -15.13
C SER A 457 -14.18 8.04 -15.91
N ALA A 458 -13.17 8.09 -16.78
CA ALA A 458 -12.66 6.89 -17.42
C ALA A 458 -11.14 6.99 -17.57
N TYR A 459 -10.44 5.90 -17.33
CA TYR A 459 -9.04 5.76 -17.68
C TYR A 459 -8.97 5.21 -19.10
N THR A 460 -8.56 6.06 -20.04
CA THR A 460 -8.43 5.72 -21.44
C THR A 460 -6.96 5.47 -21.77
N PHE A 461 -6.69 4.38 -22.46
CA PHE A 461 -5.32 4.00 -22.86
C PHE A 461 -5.29 3.61 -24.33
N ILE A 462 -4.19 3.92 -25.00
CA ILE A 462 -3.85 3.24 -26.26
C ILE A 462 -3.33 1.85 -25.90
N TYR A 463 -3.72 0.84 -26.68
CA TYR A 463 -3.21 -0.51 -26.48
C TYR A 463 -1.68 -0.53 -26.57
N SER A 464 -1.06 -1.08 -25.53
CA SER A 464 0.38 -1.27 -25.46
C SER A 464 0.67 -2.76 -25.43
N LYS A 465 1.44 -3.23 -26.42
CA LYS A 465 1.87 -4.64 -26.51
C LYS A 465 2.71 -5.00 -25.29
N ARG A 466 2.36 -6.08 -24.60
CA ARG A 466 3.07 -6.56 -23.42
C ARG A 466 3.70 -7.92 -23.68
N PRO A 467 5.04 -8.06 -23.62
CA PRO A 467 5.70 -9.34 -23.73
C PRO A 467 5.10 -10.36 -22.75
N GLY A 468 4.82 -11.57 -23.25
CA GLY A 468 4.23 -12.67 -22.47
C GLY A 468 2.70 -12.68 -22.39
N THR A 469 2.01 -11.75 -23.06
CA THR A 469 0.53 -11.77 -23.15
C THR A 469 0.07 -12.31 -24.51
N PRO A 470 -1.06 -13.06 -24.58
CA PRO A 470 -1.57 -13.57 -25.86
C PRO A 470 -1.81 -12.48 -26.93
N ALA A 471 -2.28 -11.30 -26.53
CA ALA A 471 -2.56 -10.21 -27.47
C ALA A 471 -1.28 -9.57 -28.04
N ALA A 472 -0.10 -9.85 -27.48
CA ALA A 472 1.17 -9.36 -28.04
C ALA A 472 1.50 -10.03 -29.38
N GLU A 473 0.98 -11.23 -29.61
CA GLU A 473 1.15 -12.00 -30.85
C GLU A 473 0.10 -11.64 -31.91
N PHE A 474 -0.91 -10.83 -31.55
CA PHE A 474 -1.92 -10.43 -32.51
C PHE A 474 -1.34 -9.40 -33.48
N GLU A 475 -1.45 -9.72 -34.77
CA GLU A 475 -1.15 -8.77 -35.84
C GLU A 475 -2.26 -7.71 -35.92
N ASP A 476 -1.82 -6.48 -36.16
CA ASP A 476 -2.66 -5.30 -36.39
C ASP A 476 -1.87 -4.31 -37.23
N ASP A 477 -2.44 -3.92 -38.35
CA ASP A 477 -1.87 -3.00 -39.34
C ASP A 477 -2.51 -1.61 -39.27
N THR A 478 -3.38 -1.38 -38.28
CA THR A 478 -4.02 -0.09 -38.05
C THR A 478 -2.97 1.02 -37.83
N PRO A 479 -2.94 2.07 -38.66
CA PRO A 479 -2.02 3.18 -38.49
C PRO A 479 -2.19 3.88 -37.15
N HIS A 480 -1.07 4.26 -36.51
CA HIS A 480 -1.08 4.96 -35.22
C HIS A 480 -1.92 6.24 -35.25
N GLU A 481 -1.93 6.97 -36.38
CA GLU A 481 -2.75 8.18 -36.54
C GLU A 481 -4.25 7.91 -36.37
N ILE A 482 -4.75 6.75 -36.83
CA ILE A 482 -6.15 6.35 -36.64
C ILE A 482 -6.42 6.02 -35.17
N ILE A 483 -5.51 5.29 -34.52
CA ILE A 483 -5.64 4.95 -33.10
C ILE A 483 -5.64 6.23 -32.24
N GLN A 484 -4.79 7.20 -32.58
CA GLN A 484 -4.72 8.49 -31.90
C GLN A 484 -6.00 9.31 -32.11
N GLU A 485 -6.52 9.36 -33.34
CA GLU A 485 -7.78 10.05 -33.66
C GLU A 485 -8.96 9.50 -32.84
N ARG A 486 -9.07 8.17 -32.75
CA ARG A 486 -10.06 7.48 -31.91
C ARG A 486 -9.86 7.82 -30.43
N PHE A 487 -8.62 7.76 -29.95
CA PHE A 487 -8.30 8.12 -28.57
C PHE A 487 -8.75 9.54 -28.23
N ASP A 488 -8.47 10.52 -29.10
CA ASP A 488 -8.82 11.92 -28.90
C ASP A 488 -10.35 12.14 -28.87
N ARG A 489 -11.10 11.44 -29.73
CA ARG A 489 -12.57 11.44 -29.73
C ARG A 489 -13.15 10.87 -28.44
N LEU A 490 -12.61 9.73 -27.98
CA LEU A 490 -13.03 9.12 -26.73
C LEU A 490 -12.71 10.03 -25.53
N ALA A 491 -11.49 10.58 -25.47
CA ALA A 491 -11.06 11.49 -24.41
C ALA A 491 -11.95 12.74 -24.33
N SER A 492 -12.32 13.31 -25.48
CA SER A 492 -13.23 14.45 -25.57
C SER A 492 -14.63 14.12 -25.03
N LEU A 493 -15.17 12.95 -25.38
CA LEU A 493 -16.46 12.48 -24.88
C LEU A 493 -16.43 12.24 -23.36
N VAL A 494 -15.40 11.57 -22.85
CA VAL A 494 -15.22 11.32 -21.42
C VAL A 494 -15.08 12.62 -20.65
N ALA A 495 -14.30 13.59 -21.15
CA ALA A 495 -14.15 14.89 -20.51
C ALA A 495 -15.47 15.66 -20.45
N LYS A 496 -16.29 15.58 -21.51
CA LYS A 496 -17.63 16.16 -21.53
C LYS A 496 -18.53 15.54 -20.46
N GLN A 497 -18.61 14.21 -20.39
CA GLN A 497 -19.46 13.52 -19.42
C GLN A 497 -18.97 13.68 -17.98
N ALA A 498 -17.66 13.69 -17.75
CA ALA A 498 -17.09 13.96 -16.42
C ALA A 498 -17.49 15.36 -15.92
N HIS A 499 -17.46 16.36 -16.80
CA HIS A 499 -17.94 17.70 -16.47
C HIS A 499 -19.44 17.70 -16.15
N GLU A 500 -20.29 17.08 -16.99
CA GLU A 500 -21.74 16.96 -16.78
C GLU A 500 -22.07 16.20 -15.48
N ALA A 501 -21.31 15.17 -15.14
CA ALA A 501 -21.47 14.43 -13.89
C ALA A 501 -21.17 15.31 -12.68
N ASN A 502 -20.09 16.09 -12.72
CA ASN A 502 -19.73 17.02 -11.64
C ASN A 502 -20.71 18.19 -11.50
N GLN A 503 -21.35 18.64 -12.60
CA GLN A 503 -22.38 19.69 -12.53
C GLN A 503 -23.56 19.29 -11.63
N LYS A 504 -23.82 18.00 -11.44
CA LYS A 504 -24.90 17.52 -10.57
C LYS A 504 -24.67 17.84 -9.09
N ASP A 505 -23.42 18.07 -8.70
CA ASP A 505 -23.03 18.40 -7.32
C ASP A 505 -22.81 19.91 -7.12
N LEU A 506 -22.91 20.73 -8.18
CA LEU A 506 -22.80 22.18 -8.08
C LEU A 506 -23.92 22.75 -7.20
N HIS A 507 -23.58 23.66 -6.28
CA HIS A 507 -24.50 24.26 -5.31
C HIS A 507 -25.15 23.24 -4.35
N THR A 508 -24.49 22.12 -4.14
CA THR A 508 -24.86 21.13 -3.11
C THR A 508 -23.73 21.02 -2.08
N THR A 509 -24.06 20.45 -0.92
CA THR A 509 -23.05 20.11 0.09
C THR A 509 -22.63 18.66 -0.09
N VAL A 510 -21.33 18.42 -0.17
CA VAL A 510 -20.75 17.08 -0.30
C VAL A 510 -19.86 16.76 0.89
N SER A 511 -19.88 15.50 1.33
CA SER A 511 -19.01 15.01 2.40
C SER A 511 -17.64 14.63 1.84
N VAL A 512 -16.56 15.17 2.42
CA VAL A 512 -15.18 15.07 1.94
C VAL A 512 -14.28 14.49 3.03
N LEU A 513 -13.56 13.40 2.73
CA LEU A 513 -12.47 12.92 3.57
C LEU A 513 -11.21 13.68 3.17
N VAL A 514 -10.64 14.42 4.13
CA VAL A 514 -9.50 15.31 3.88
C VAL A 514 -8.19 14.53 3.91
N GLU A 515 -7.37 14.69 2.89
CA GLU A 515 -6.11 13.94 2.73
C GLU A 515 -4.86 14.77 3.04
N GLY A 516 -4.92 16.07 2.81
CA GLY A 516 -3.75 16.95 2.92
C GLY A 516 -3.96 18.28 2.23
N THR A 517 -2.84 18.96 1.96
CA THR A 517 -2.83 20.23 1.24
C THR A 517 -2.63 20.04 -0.25
N SER A 518 -2.98 21.06 -1.03
CA SER A 518 -2.71 21.13 -2.46
C SER A 518 -1.22 21.29 -2.68
N LYS A 519 -0.65 20.54 -3.64
CA LYS A 519 0.76 20.67 -4.04
C LYS A 519 1.16 22.08 -4.51
N ARG A 520 0.19 22.92 -4.85
CA ARG A 520 0.41 24.28 -5.36
C ARG A 520 0.20 25.37 -4.32
N ASP A 521 -0.54 25.07 -3.26
CA ASP A 521 -0.97 26.04 -2.25
C ASP A 521 -1.31 25.33 -0.94
N ASP A 522 -0.48 25.55 0.08
CA ASP A 522 -0.63 24.92 1.40
C ASP A 522 -1.86 25.44 2.18
N HIS A 523 -2.51 26.51 1.71
CA HIS A 523 -3.76 27.03 2.27
C HIS A 523 -5.03 26.42 1.65
N VAL A 524 -4.87 25.57 0.63
CA VAL A 524 -5.97 24.85 -0.01
C VAL A 524 -5.90 23.39 0.41
N MET A 525 -6.95 22.92 1.07
CA MET A 525 -7.10 21.52 1.42
C MET A 525 -7.57 20.70 0.22
N VAL A 526 -7.18 19.43 0.20
CA VAL A 526 -7.59 18.44 -0.78
C VAL A 526 -8.17 17.24 -0.06
N GLY A 527 -9.28 16.75 -0.58
CA GLY A 527 -9.87 15.49 -0.15
C GLY A 527 -10.73 14.88 -1.23
N HIS A 528 -11.37 13.75 -0.92
CA HIS A 528 -12.26 13.06 -1.84
C HIS A 528 -13.69 12.95 -1.33
N SER A 529 -14.65 13.19 -2.23
CA SER A 529 -16.08 13.00 -1.98
C SER A 529 -16.45 11.52 -1.85
N GLU A 530 -17.67 11.23 -1.43
CA GLU A 530 -18.21 9.85 -1.44
C GLU A 530 -18.15 9.22 -2.85
N LYS A 531 -18.37 10.03 -3.90
CA LYS A 531 -18.25 9.63 -5.32
C LYS A 531 -16.79 9.55 -5.82
N ASN A 532 -15.82 9.73 -4.94
CA ASN A 532 -14.38 9.75 -5.26
C ASN A 532 -13.96 10.92 -6.18
N GLN A 533 -14.68 12.05 -6.15
CA GLN A 533 -14.28 13.27 -6.82
C GLN A 533 -13.28 14.02 -5.94
N THR A 534 -12.23 14.57 -6.54
CA THR A 534 -11.31 15.47 -5.84
C THR A 534 -12.03 16.77 -5.51
N VAL A 535 -11.96 17.20 -4.24
CA VAL A 535 -12.57 18.42 -3.75
C VAL A 535 -11.49 19.33 -3.16
N HIS A 536 -11.48 20.57 -3.62
CA HIS A 536 -10.64 21.65 -3.10
C HIS A 536 -11.47 22.61 -2.25
N PHE A 537 -10.98 22.94 -1.07
CA PHE A 537 -11.61 23.94 -0.20
C PHE A 537 -10.57 24.66 0.64
N SER A 538 -10.90 25.85 1.11
CA SER A 538 -10.04 26.63 2.01
C SER A 538 -10.52 26.47 3.45
N ILE A 539 -9.58 26.49 4.39
CA ILE A 539 -9.85 26.50 5.84
C ILE A 539 -9.70 27.91 6.40
N PRO A 540 -10.35 28.24 7.55
CA PRO A 540 -10.16 29.53 8.19
C PRO A 540 -8.70 29.78 8.59
N ASN A 541 -8.22 31.02 8.43
CA ASN A 541 -6.81 31.40 8.67
C ASN A 541 -6.27 31.10 10.08
N ASN A 542 -7.15 30.88 11.05
CA ASN A 542 -6.81 30.59 12.45
C ASN A 542 -6.71 29.09 12.78
N HIS A 543 -6.89 28.19 11.80
CA HIS A 543 -6.77 26.74 11.99
C HIS A 543 -5.53 26.18 11.28
N SER A 544 -4.98 25.09 11.83
CA SER A 544 -3.93 24.32 11.17
C SER A 544 -4.51 23.26 10.22
N CYS A 545 -3.82 22.98 9.11
CA CYS A 545 -4.17 21.91 8.18
C CYS A 545 -4.24 20.53 8.88
N ASP A 546 -3.34 20.30 9.84
CA ASP A 546 -3.28 19.05 10.62
C ASP A 546 -4.56 18.77 11.41
N GLU A 547 -5.35 19.80 11.73
CA GLU A 547 -6.64 19.64 12.41
C GLU A 547 -7.70 18.99 11.53
N TYR A 548 -7.52 19.00 10.20
CA TYR A 548 -8.50 18.52 9.24
C TYR A 548 -8.06 17.21 8.58
N ILE A 549 -6.75 16.96 8.42
CA ILE A 549 -6.24 15.75 7.77
C ILE A 549 -6.81 14.50 8.45
N GLY A 550 -7.40 13.62 7.63
CA GLY A 550 -8.03 12.39 8.09
C GLY A 550 -9.39 12.55 8.74
N LYS A 551 -9.98 13.75 8.74
CA LYS A 551 -11.36 14.00 9.17
C LYS A 551 -12.31 14.09 7.99
N ILE A 552 -13.60 13.94 8.28
CA ILE A 552 -14.65 14.14 7.29
C ILE A 552 -15.27 15.51 7.49
N VAL A 553 -15.26 16.33 6.44
CA VAL A 553 -15.87 17.66 6.43
C VAL A 553 -16.99 17.73 5.42
N ASP A 554 -17.90 18.69 5.61
CA ASP A 554 -18.92 18.99 4.62
C ASP A 554 -18.50 20.26 3.85
N VAL A 555 -18.55 20.22 2.52
CA VAL A 555 -18.12 21.31 1.64
C VAL A 555 -19.26 21.68 0.72
N PHE A 556 -19.67 22.96 0.73
CA PHE A 556 -20.62 23.50 -0.24
C PHE A 556 -19.90 23.81 -1.56
N ILE A 557 -20.36 23.21 -2.66
CA ILE A 557 -19.68 23.30 -3.95
C ILE A 557 -20.06 24.60 -4.67
N ASP A 558 -19.08 25.49 -4.77
CA ASP A 558 -19.19 26.78 -5.46
C ASP A 558 -18.89 26.64 -6.96
N GLU A 559 -18.01 25.69 -7.31
CA GLU A 559 -17.50 25.50 -8.66
C GLU A 559 -17.29 24.01 -8.96
N ALA A 560 -17.83 23.56 -10.10
CA ALA A 560 -17.66 22.20 -10.59
C ALA A 560 -16.89 22.22 -11.92
N ARG A 561 -15.64 21.75 -11.91
CA ARG A 561 -14.80 21.58 -13.11
C ARG A 561 -14.82 20.13 -13.57
N THR A 562 -14.16 19.83 -14.69
CA THR A 562 -14.13 18.47 -15.25
C THR A 562 -13.51 17.44 -14.31
N TRP A 563 -12.43 17.80 -13.61
CA TRP A 563 -11.62 16.85 -12.83
C TRP A 563 -11.60 17.12 -11.33
N TYR A 564 -12.25 18.20 -10.88
CA TYR A 564 -12.33 18.54 -9.47
C TYR A 564 -13.57 19.39 -9.19
N LEU A 565 -13.98 19.37 -7.93
CA LEU A 565 -14.92 20.31 -7.34
C LEU A 565 -14.15 21.32 -6.48
N ARG A 566 -14.66 22.53 -6.37
CA ARG A 566 -14.15 23.53 -5.45
C ARG A 566 -15.30 24.13 -4.66
N GLY A 567 -15.07 24.35 -3.37
CA GLY A 567 -16.11 24.84 -2.50
C GLY A 567 -15.60 25.45 -1.21
N THR A 568 -16.56 25.72 -0.33
CA THR A 568 -16.36 26.34 0.96
C THR A 568 -16.73 25.37 2.08
N LEU A 569 -15.89 25.30 3.11
CA LEU A 569 -16.13 24.47 4.29
C LEU A 569 -17.44 24.89 4.98
N VAL A 570 -18.26 23.89 5.37
CA VAL A 570 -19.50 24.09 6.10
C VAL A 570 -19.44 23.30 7.41
N GLY A 571 -19.59 24.00 8.53
CA GLY A 571 -19.59 23.38 9.86
C GLY A 571 -18.21 22.90 10.31
N ASP A 572 -18.22 22.11 11.39
CA ASP A 572 -17.01 21.58 12.01
C ASP A 572 -16.66 20.19 11.44
N PRO A 573 -15.37 19.83 11.40
CA PRO A 573 -14.92 18.51 10.96
C PRO A 573 -15.40 17.39 11.91
N ARG A 574 -15.81 16.26 11.33
CA ARG A 574 -16.30 15.05 12.01
C ARG A 574 -15.23 13.95 12.06
#